data_AF-A0A8B8BCX4-F1
#
_entry.id   AF-A0A8B8BCX4-F1
#
_cell.length_a   1.000
_cell.length_b   1.000
_cell.length_c   1.000
_cell.angle_alpha   90.00
_cell.angle_beta   90.00
_cell.angle_gamma   90.00
#
_symmetry.space_group_name_H-M   'P 1'
#
loop_
_entity.id
_entity.type
_entity.pdbx_description
1 polymer ?
#
loop_
_entity_poly.entity_id
_entity_poly.type
_entity_poly.pdbx_seq_one_letter_code
_entity_poly.pdbx_strand_id
1 'polypeptide(L)'
;MGTCSYVLTGTQQGMEETYGTTFYGTGRALSRAKSLRNLDYTEVLSALEEKGISIRVASPKLVMEEVAHASYVICHLAGISRKAIKLRLIAVIKG
;
A
#
# COMPACT_ATOMS: atom_id res chain seq x y z
N MET A 1 -2.71 3.79 -1.35
CA MET A 1 -3.57 4.55 -0.42
C MET A 1 -4.85 3.76 -0.13
N GLY A 2 -5.33 3.74 1.12
CA GLY A 2 -6.60 3.05 1.48
C GLY A 2 -6.52 1.55 1.76
N THR A 3 -5.30 1.00 1.88
CA THR A 3 -5.02 -0.40 2.23
C THR A 3 -4.19 -0.46 3.49
N CYS A 4 -4.36 -1.50 4.32
CA CYS A 4 -3.57 -1.69 5.54
C CYS A 4 -2.04 -1.70 5.32
N SER A 5 -1.30 -1.24 6.33
CA SER A 5 0.16 -1.37 6.41
C SER A 5 0.53 -2.53 7.33
N TYR A 6 1.75 -3.03 7.18
CA TYR A 6 2.27 -4.14 7.97
C TYR A 6 3.63 -3.81 8.56
N VAL A 7 3.84 -4.23 9.81
CA VAL A 7 5.18 -4.32 10.40
C VAL A 7 5.61 -5.76 10.31
N LEU A 8 6.80 -5.97 9.76
CA LEU A 8 7.39 -7.29 9.55
C LEU A 8 8.66 -7.42 10.39
N THR A 9 9.00 -8.64 10.78
CA THR A 9 10.30 -9.00 11.35
C THR A 9 11.09 -9.82 10.35
N GLY A 10 12.40 -9.60 10.33
CA GLY A 10 13.34 -10.41 9.56
C GLY A 10 13.30 -11.88 9.97
N THR A 11 13.79 -12.73 9.09
CA THR A 11 13.90 -14.18 9.31
C THR A 11 15.31 -14.64 8.92
N GLN A 12 15.73 -15.78 9.45
CA GLN A 12 17.01 -16.39 9.08
C GLN A 12 17.06 -16.71 7.59
N GLN A 13 15.97 -17.24 7.04
CA GLN A 13 15.84 -17.51 5.61
C GLN A 13 16.00 -16.22 4.76
N GLY A 14 15.42 -15.09 5.18
CA GLY A 14 15.65 -13.80 4.52
C GLY A 14 17.12 -13.34 4.59
N MET A 15 17.87 -13.73 5.61
CA MET A 15 19.31 -13.46 5.63
C MET A 15 20.05 -14.26 4.56
N GLU A 16 19.72 -15.55 4.43
CA GLU A 16 20.40 -16.49 3.53
C GLU A 16 20.03 -16.30 2.06
N GLU A 17 18.75 -16.05 1.77
CA GLU A 17 18.24 -16.00 0.40
C GLU A 17 18.22 -14.59 -0.21
N THR A 18 18.11 -13.55 0.62
CA THR A 18 17.94 -12.16 0.15
C THR A 18 18.94 -11.19 0.77
N TYR A 19 20.05 -11.68 1.34
CA TYR A 19 21.08 -10.86 1.98
C TYR A 19 20.52 -9.93 3.08
N GLY A 20 19.52 -10.41 3.82
CA GLY A 20 18.87 -9.64 4.88
C GLY A 20 17.96 -8.53 4.38
N THR A 21 17.56 -8.54 3.10
CA THR A 21 16.66 -7.56 2.52
C THR A 21 15.23 -8.08 2.42
N THR A 22 14.26 -7.17 2.33
CA THR A 22 12.85 -7.52 2.15
C THR A 22 12.13 -6.49 1.30
N PHE A 23 10.87 -6.77 1.01
CA PHE A 23 9.98 -5.94 0.23
C PHE A 23 9.56 -4.66 0.96
N TYR A 24 9.49 -3.54 0.21
CA TYR A 24 9.21 -2.20 0.75
C TYR A 24 7.73 -1.77 0.67
N GLY A 25 6.82 -2.66 0.27
CA GLY A 25 5.40 -2.35 0.21
C GLY A 25 4.87 -2.23 -1.22
N THR A 26 3.56 -2.16 -1.32
CA THR A 26 2.78 -2.39 -2.54
C THR A 26 3.29 -1.64 -3.77
N GLY A 27 3.77 -2.38 -4.77
CA GLY A 27 4.17 -1.81 -6.07
C GLY A 27 2.98 -1.23 -6.83
N ARG A 28 3.26 -0.41 -7.85
CA ARG A 28 2.22 0.10 -8.75
C ARG A 28 1.87 -0.93 -9.80
N ALA A 29 0.59 -1.27 -9.93
CA ALA A 29 0.08 -2.13 -11.00
C ALA A 29 -0.15 -1.37 -12.32
N LEU A 30 -0.50 -0.08 -12.23
CA LEU A 30 -0.77 0.79 -13.37
C LEU A 30 0.24 1.94 -13.44
N SER A 31 0.51 2.42 -14.65
CA SER A 31 1.27 3.66 -14.83
C SER A 31 0.45 4.86 -14.36
N ARG A 32 1.11 5.95 -13.95
CA ARG A 32 0.43 7.18 -13.51
C ARG A 32 -0.58 7.69 -14.53
N ALA A 33 -0.17 7.74 -15.80
CA ALA A 33 -1.02 8.20 -16.89
C ALA A 33 -2.25 7.30 -17.10
N LYS A 34 -2.13 5.98 -16.88
CA LYS A 34 -3.24 5.04 -17.00
C LYS A 34 -4.19 5.14 -15.80
N SER A 35 -3.65 5.31 -14.60
CA SER A 35 -4.45 5.55 -13.39
C SER A 35 -5.29 6.82 -13.49
N LEU A 36 -4.71 7.92 -13.98
CA LEU A 36 -5.42 9.20 -14.17
C LEU A 36 -6.55 9.14 -15.22
N ARG A 37 -6.51 8.19 -16.16
CA ARG A 37 -7.55 8.01 -17.18
C ARG A 37 -8.67 7.09 -16.74
N ASN A 38 -8.36 6.14 -15.85
CA ASN A 38 -9.25 5.04 -15.51
C ASN A 38 -9.95 5.20 -14.16
N LEU A 39 -9.50 6.14 -13.32
CA LEU A 39 -10.00 6.31 -11.96
C LEU A 39 -10.58 7.71 -11.81
N ASP A 40 -11.81 7.79 -11.30
CA ASP A 40 -12.34 9.05 -10.82
C ASP A 40 -11.88 9.29 -9.36
N TYR A 41 -11.49 10.52 -9.05
CA TYR A 41 -11.04 10.88 -7.71
C TYR A 41 -12.21 10.83 -6.73
N THR A 42 -13.43 11.14 -7.18
CA THR A 42 -14.63 11.13 -6.34
C THR A 42 -14.89 9.73 -5.79
N GLU A 43 -14.83 8.72 -6.66
CA GLU A 43 -14.99 7.31 -6.29
C GLU A 43 -13.94 6.86 -5.26
N VAL A 44 -12.69 7.28 -5.44
CA VAL A 44 -11.62 6.93 -4.48
C VAL A 44 -11.84 7.61 -3.13
N LEU A 45 -12.29 8.87 -3.11
CA LEU A 45 -12.62 9.57 -1.87
C LEU A 45 -13.80 8.91 -1.15
N SER A 46 -14.89 8.61 -1.86
CA SER A 46 -16.05 7.92 -1.30
C SER A 46 -15.68 6.54 -0.76
N ALA A 47 -14.83 5.78 -1.46
CA ALA A 47 -14.37 4.48 -0.99
C ALA A 47 -13.47 4.55 0.26
N LEU A 48 -12.78 5.67 0.50
CA LEU A 48 -12.01 5.91 1.72
C LEU A 48 -12.92 6.34 2.87
N GLU A 49 -13.91 7.19 2.59
CA GLU A 49 -14.89 7.65 3.55
C GLU A 49 -15.75 6.49 4.07
N GLU A 50 -16.21 5.59 3.18
CA GLU A 50 -16.93 4.36 3.55
C GLU A 50 -16.11 3.46 4.49
N LYS A 51 -14.78 3.48 4.35
CA LYS A 51 -13.86 2.74 5.23
C LYS A 51 -13.55 3.49 6.54
N GLY A 52 -14.13 4.67 6.74
CA GLY A 52 -13.87 5.52 7.90
C GLY A 52 -12.46 6.11 7.91
N ILE A 53 -11.87 6.36 6.74
CA ILE A 53 -10.52 6.92 6.59
C ILE A 53 -10.64 8.38 6.16
N SER A 54 -10.21 9.30 7.02
CA SER A 54 -10.19 10.73 6.68
C SER A 54 -9.03 11.06 5.74
N ILE A 55 -9.25 11.92 4.74
CA ILE A 55 -8.21 12.26 3.77
C ILE A 55 -8.05 13.77 3.58
N ARG A 56 -6.81 14.23 3.48
CA ARG A 56 -6.44 15.57 3.02
C ARG A 56 -5.42 15.46 1.89
N VAL A 57 -5.73 16.05 0.76
CA VAL A 57 -4.87 16.03 -0.43
C VAL A 57 -4.61 17.44 -0.94
N ALA A 58 -3.40 17.67 -1.45
CA ALA A 58 -3.03 18.94 -2.09
C ALA A 58 -3.63 19.07 -3.50
N SER A 59 -3.84 17.96 -4.20
CA SER A 59 -4.41 17.92 -5.55
C SER A 59 -5.18 16.62 -5.80
N PRO A 60 -6.34 16.65 -6.47
CA PRO A 60 -7.10 15.45 -6.83
C PRO A 60 -6.31 14.43 -7.65
N LYS A 61 -5.36 14.87 -8.48
CA LYS A 61 -4.52 13.99 -9.31
C LYS A 61 -3.71 12.99 -8.48
N LEU A 62 -3.28 13.39 -7.28
CA LEU A 62 -2.46 12.57 -6.38
C LEU A 62 -3.24 11.39 -5.80
N VAL A 63 -4.56 11.52 -5.71
CA VAL A 63 -5.46 10.48 -5.20
C VAL A 63 -5.54 9.33 -6.20
N MET A 64 -5.68 9.67 -7.48
CA MET A 64 -5.84 8.70 -8.57
C MET A 64 -4.56 7.88 -8.82
N GLU A 65 -3.38 8.46 -8.61
CA GLU A 65 -2.10 7.77 -8.87
C GLU A 65 -1.80 6.60 -7.90
N GLU A 66 -2.40 6.59 -6.71
CA GLU A 66 -1.94 5.82 -5.55
C GLU A 66 -2.89 4.69 -5.13
N VAL A 67 -3.76 4.20 -6.02
CA VAL A 67 -4.64 3.07 -5.71
C VAL A 67 -3.80 1.80 -5.53
N ALA A 68 -3.69 1.35 -4.28
CA ALA A 68 -2.79 0.26 -3.90
C ALA A 68 -3.37 -1.11 -4.23
N HIS A 69 -2.58 -1.97 -4.86
CA HIS A 69 -2.92 -3.36 -5.18
C HIS A 69 -2.11 -4.31 -4.29
N ALA A 70 -2.64 -4.64 -3.12
CA ALA A 70 -1.89 -5.27 -2.02
C ALA A 70 -1.03 -6.48 -2.44
N SER A 71 0.27 -6.45 -2.09
CA SER A 71 1.25 -7.49 -2.44
C SER A 71 1.95 -8.14 -1.24
N TYR A 72 1.53 -7.84 -0.01
CA TYR A 72 2.17 -8.34 1.23
C TYR A 72 2.19 -9.88 1.32
N VAL A 73 1.26 -10.55 0.65
CA VAL A 73 1.06 -12.00 0.69
C VAL A 73 2.31 -12.74 0.20
N ILE A 74 3.03 -12.19 -0.78
CA ILE A 74 4.13 -12.87 -1.46
C ILE A 74 5.32 -13.08 -0.52
N CYS A 75 5.75 -12.07 0.24
CA CYS A 75 6.90 -12.19 1.15
C CYS A 75 6.64 -13.07 2.37
N HIS A 76 5.39 -13.10 2.85
CA HIS A 76 5.05 -13.97 3.97
C HIS A 76 5.07 -15.44 3.55
N LEU A 77 4.56 -15.76 2.36
CA LEU A 77 4.59 -17.11 1.79
C LEU A 77 6.01 -17.57 1.46
N ALA A 78 6.87 -16.67 1.01
CA ALA A 78 8.28 -16.97 0.73
C ALA A 78 9.14 -17.19 1.99
N GLY A 79 8.61 -16.97 3.20
CA GLY A 79 9.36 -17.19 4.44
C GLY A 79 10.39 -16.11 4.77
N ILE A 80 10.75 -15.23 3.83
CA ILE A 80 11.75 -14.17 4.01
C ILE A 80 11.36 -13.11 5.05
N SER A 81 10.07 -12.93 5.36
CA SER A 81 9.61 -11.99 6.37
C SER A 81 8.39 -12.51 7.13
N ARG A 82 8.40 -12.31 8.45
CA ARG A 82 7.31 -12.71 9.33
C ARG A 82 6.45 -11.51 9.69
N LYS A 83 5.13 -11.66 9.59
CA LYS A 83 4.18 -10.60 9.98
C LYS A 83 4.15 -10.46 11.50
N ALA A 84 4.37 -9.25 11.99
CA ALA A 84 4.23 -8.92 13.40
C ALA A 84 2.93 -8.17 13.68
N ILE A 85 2.70 -7.06 12.98
CA ILE A 85 1.57 -6.16 13.26
C ILE A 85 0.86 -5.79 11.95
N LYS A 86 -0.48 -5.74 11.98
CA LYS A 86 -1.29 -5.15 10.92
C LYS A 86 -1.83 -3.81 11.40
N LEU A 87 -1.56 -2.74 10.65
CA LEU A 87 -2.00 -1.39 10.95
C LEU A 87 -3.28 -1.09 10.15
N ARG A 88 -4.28 -0.51 10.84
CA ARG A 88 -5.48 0.04 10.21
C ARG A 88 -5.26 1.53 9.95
N LEU A 89 -5.57 1.98 8.75
CA LEU A 89 -5.56 3.42 8.47
C LEU A 89 -6.76 4.10 9.11
N ILE A 90 -6.50 5.30 9.63
CA ILE A 90 -7.51 6.22 10.16
C ILE A 90 -7.50 7.56 9.41
N ALA A 91 -6.34 7.97 8.92
CA ALA A 91 -6.19 9.19 8.14
C ALA A 91 -5.08 9.09 7.10
N VAL A 92 -5.20 9.83 6.01
CA VAL A 92 -4.17 10.01 4.98
C VAL A 92 -3.99 11.50 4.68
N ILE A 93 -2.76 11.99 4.74
CA ILE A 93 -2.40 13.35 4.34
C ILE A 93 -1.39 13.24 3.21
N LYS A 94 -1.72 13.78 2.04
CA LYS A 94 -0.91 13.65 0.82
C LYS A 94 -0.63 15.01 0.17
N GLY A 95 0.66 15.30 -0.02
CA GLY A 95 1.17 16.37 -0.89
C GLY A 95 1.65 15.85 -2.24
#